data_AF-A0A8T0TSM4-F1
#
_entry.id   AF-A0A8T0TSM4-F1
#
_cell.length_a   1.000
_cell.length_b   1.000
_cell.length_c   1.000
_cell.angle_alpha   90.00
_cell.angle_beta   90.00
_cell.angle_gamma   90.00
#
_symmetry.space_group_name_H-M   'P 1'
#
loop_
_entity.id
_entity.type
_entity.pdbx_description
1 polymer ?
#
loop_
_entity_poly.entity_id
_entity_poly.type
_entity_poly.pdbx_seq_one_letter_code
_entity_poly.pdbx_strand_id
1 'polypeptide(L)'
;MPTVSILIDEADSYLVAIRRGDGTWLKFTDRYVPAQDNAVGSIGLESSYTELARGFDRELLVFGTPTVTILYHVLRQFNPNLGLMNPNMKRQRKTLVQLAVLFCEAVRFSQMRARLQEIMEDGQSVQLPEHMWQWIQKWSTASSFALFSKRREDAGVMDDDPLELEAVESLGISSRSDLVEFLGLILHTAHVRRE
;
A
#
# COMPACT_ATOMS: atom_id res chain seq x y z
N MET A 1 6.35 -19.70 -19.77
CA MET A 1 5.01 -19.20 -19.38
C MET A 1 5.06 -17.68 -19.31
N PRO A 2 4.00 -16.94 -19.69
CA PRO A 2 3.98 -15.49 -19.53
C PRO A 2 4.02 -15.14 -18.03
N THR A 3 4.98 -14.31 -17.65
CA THR A 3 5.16 -13.84 -16.28
C THR A 3 4.58 -12.44 -16.13
N VAL A 4 4.12 -12.12 -14.93
CA VAL A 4 3.80 -10.75 -14.52
C VAL A 4 4.87 -10.35 -13.53
N SER A 5 5.31 -9.10 -13.60
CA SER A 5 6.24 -8.53 -12.61
C SER A 5 5.62 -7.27 -12.02
N ILE A 6 6.01 -6.96 -10.79
CA ILE A 6 5.66 -5.70 -10.13
C ILE A 6 6.96 -4.99 -9.76
N LEU A 7 6.95 -3.67 -9.85
CA LEU A 7 8.03 -2.83 -9.40
C LEU A 7 7.52 -2.04 -8.20
N ILE A 8 8.19 -2.23 -7.06
CA ILE A 8 7.94 -1.53 -5.82
C ILE A 8 9.19 -0.69 -5.54
N ASP A 9 9.01 0.58 -5.20
CA ASP A 9 10.11 1.44 -4.78
C ASP A 9 10.54 1.03 -3.36
N GLU A 10 11.82 0.73 -3.17
CA GLU A 10 12.35 0.31 -1.87
C GLU A 10 12.32 1.44 -0.83
N ALA A 11 12.40 2.70 -1.27
CA ALA A 11 12.48 3.84 -0.37
C ALA A 11 11.17 4.13 0.37
N ASP A 12 10.03 3.94 -0.30
CA ASP A 12 8.70 4.26 0.22
C ASP A 12 7.70 3.10 0.11
N SER A 13 8.15 1.93 -0.37
CA SER A 13 7.36 0.72 -0.59
C SER A 13 6.12 0.92 -1.46
N TYR A 14 6.05 1.96 -2.29
CA TYR A 14 4.90 2.15 -3.18
C TYR A 14 5.03 1.31 -4.45
N LEU A 15 3.89 0.83 -4.94
CA LEU A 15 3.78 0.22 -6.27
C LEU A 15 4.02 1.28 -7.34
N VAL A 16 5.08 1.10 -8.13
CA VAL A 16 5.52 2.04 -9.16
C VAL A 16 5.02 1.64 -10.54
N ALA A 17 5.16 0.35 -10.87
CA ALA A 17 4.86 -0.18 -12.19
C ALA A 17 4.49 -1.66 -12.16
N ILE A 18 3.86 -2.11 -13.24
CA ILE A 18 3.60 -3.53 -13.51
C ILE A 18 4.19 -3.91 -14.87
N ARG A 19 4.64 -5.15 -15.00
CA ARG A 19 5.02 -5.76 -16.28
C ARG A 19 3.96 -6.76 -16.66
N ARG A 20 3.31 -6.55 -17.80
CA ARG A 20 2.27 -7.44 -18.32
C ARG A 20 2.88 -8.73 -18.87
N GLY A 21 2.01 -9.68 -19.23
CA GLY A 21 2.42 -10.96 -19.80
C GLY A 21 3.11 -10.89 -21.16
N ASP A 22 3.00 -9.76 -21.87
CA ASP A 22 3.71 -9.49 -23.12
C ASP A 22 5.10 -8.87 -22.91
N GLY A 23 5.51 -8.66 -21.65
CA GLY A 23 6.79 -8.08 -21.27
C GLY A 23 6.82 -6.54 -21.21
N THR A 24 5.72 -5.86 -21.55
CA THR A 24 5.62 -4.39 -21.51
C THR A 24 5.50 -3.90 -20.06
N TRP A 25 6.35 -2.93 -19.71
CA TRP A 25 6.23 -2.20 -18.43
C TRP A 25 5.25 -1.04 -18.56
N LEU A 26 4.37 -0.90 -17.57
CA LEU A 26 3.42 0.19 -17.44
C LEU A 26 3.58 0.82 -16.05
N LYS A 27 3.84 2.13 -16.00
CA LYS A 27 4.02 2.88 -14.75
C LYS A 27 2.85 3.81 -14.46
N PHE A 28 2.65 4.13 -13.18
CA PHE A 28 1.74 5.22 -12.80
C PHE A 28 2.27 6.60 -13.26
N THR A 29 1.36 7.55 -13.44
CA THR A 29 1.69 8.89 -13.97
C THR A 29 2.49 9.72 -12.97
N ASP A 30 2.23 9.54 -11.69
CA ASP A 30 2.87 10.20 -10.55
C ASP A 30 4.16 9.51 -10.08
N ARG A 31 4.55 8.39 -10.71
CA ARG A 31 5.73 7.60 -10.31
C ARG A 31 6.85 7.67 -11.32
N TYR A 32 8.07 7.83 -10.81
CA TYR A 32 9.29 7.81 -11.63
C TYR A 32 9.78 6.37 -11.79
N VAL A 33 10.16 6.01 -13.02
CA VAL A 33 10.91 4.78 -13.30
C VAL A 33 12.15 5.25 -14.06
N PRO A 34 13.37 5.02 -13.54
CA PRO A 34 14.60 5.30 -14.28
C PRO A 34 14.50 4.58 -15.62
N ALA A 35 14.84 5.27 -16.72
CA ALA A 35 14.75 4.70 -18.05
C ALA A 35 15.57 3.40 -18.14
N GLN A 36 14.89 2.26 -18.04
CA GLN A 36 15.45 0.98 -18.43
C GLN A 36 15.25 0.83 -19.95
N ASP A 37 16.09 0.03 -20.60
CA ASP A 37 16.15 -0.17 -22.06
C ASP A 37 14.83 -0.60 -22.76
N ASN A 38 13.73 -0.74 -22.01
CA ASN A 38 12.38 -1.02 -22.52
C ASN A 38 11.52 0.24 -22.39
N ALA A 39 10.88 0.66 -23.48
CA ALA A 39 9.90 1.74 -23.47
C ALA A 39 8.83 1.48 -22.38
N VAL A 40 8.84 2.27 -21.31
CA VAL A 40 7.87 2.18 -20.22
C VAL A 40 6.62 2.95 -20.63
N GLY A 41 5.52 2.23 -20.84
CA GLY A 41 4.21 2.83 -21.09
C GLY A 41 3.58 3.41 -19.82
N SER A 42 2.47 4.13 -19.99
CA SER A 42 1.71 4.66 -18.86
C SER A 42 0.48 3.80 -18.57
N ILE A 43 0.17 3.63 -17.28
CA ILE A 43 -1.12 3.11 -16.81
C ILE A 43 -2.23 4.14 -17.07
N GLY A 44 -1.89 5.42 -17.21
CA GLY A 44 -2.84 6.53 -17.37
C GLY A 44 -3.57 6.90 -16.07
N LEU A 45 -3.05 6.46 -14.92
CA LEU A 45 -3.60 6.73 -13.59
C LEU A 45 -2.48 7.12 -12.63
N GLU A 46 -2.86 7.85 -11.58
CA GLU A 46 -2.03 8.04 -10.40
C GLU A 46 -2.10 6.81 -9.47
N SER A 47 -1.06 6.61 -8.67
CA SER A 47 -0.94 5.49 -7.73
C SER A 47 -1.82 5.62 -6.47
N SER A 48 -2.53 6.73 -6.30
CA SER A 48 -3.32 7.02 -5.10
C SER A 48 -4.59 6.17 -4.99
N TYR A 49 -4.96 5.78 -3.77
CA TYR A 49 -6.21 5.06 -3.54
C TYR A 49 -7.45 5.88 -3.92
N THR A 50 -7.39 7.21 -3.88
CA THR A 50 -8.49 8.08 -4.32
C THR A 50 -8.78 7.90 -5.81
N GLU A 51 -7.74 7.89 -6.65
CA GLU A 51 -7.89 7.71 -8.09
C GLU A 51 -8.20 6.24 -8.43
N LEU A 52 -7.48 5.30 -7.82
CA LEU A 52 -7.68 3.89 -8.06
C LEU A 52 -9.07 3.39 -7.62
N ALA A 53 -9.58 3.85 -6.47
CA ALA A 53 -10.89 3.42 -5.97
C ALA A 53 -12.07 4.18 -6.59
N ARG A 54 -11.83 5.21 -7.41
CA ARG A 54 -12.91 6.05 -7.96
C ARG A 54 -14.04 5.22 -8.60
N GLY A 55 -15.25 5.31 -8.06
CA GLY A 55 -16.42 4.55 -8.56
C GLY A 55 -16.56 3.12 -8.03
N PHE A 56 -15.85 2.76 -6.95
CA PHE A 56 -16.20 1.63 -6.08
C PHE A 56 -15.74 1.83 -4.64
N ASP A 57 -16.41 1.17 -3.72
CA ASP A 57 -16.00 1.16 -2.32
C ASP A 57 -14.84 0.17 -2.14
N ARG A 58 -13.66 0.70 -1.81
CA ARG A 58 -12.46 -0.11 -1.59
C ARG A 58 -12.60 -1.05 -0.39
N GLU A 59 -13.38 -0.66 0.61
CA GLU A 59 -13.66 -1.46 1.81
C GLU A 59 -14.40 -2.77 1.49
N LEU A 60 -15.12 -2.81 0.36
CA LEU A 60 -15.80 -4.00 -0.12
C LEU A 60 -14.88 -4.97 -0.88
N LEU A 61 -13.59 -4.65 -1.04
CA LEU A 61 -12.62 -5.56 -1.64
C LEU A 61 -12.36 -6.76 -0.73
N VAL A 62 -12.30 -7.93 -1.37
CA VAL A 62 -11.99 -9.19 -0.70
C VAL A 62 -10.55 -9.59 -0.95
N PHE A 63 -9.98 -10.31 -0.01
CA PHE A 63 -8.63 -10.85 -0.01
C PHE A 63 -8.70 -12.34 0.31
N GLY A 64 -7.74 -13.10 -0.20
CA GLY A 64 -7.68 -14.56 -0.06
C GLY A 64 -6.97 -15.20 -1.25
N THR A 65 -6.67 -16.50 -1.15
CA THR A 65 -5.91 -17.23 -2.18
C THR A 65 -6.47 -17.07 -3.60
N PRO A 66 -7.80 -17.12 -3.83
CA PRO A 66 -8.37 -16.85 -5.17
C PRO A 66 -8.05 -15.46 -5.73
N THR A 67 -7.88 -14.46 -4.86
CA THR A 67 -7.53 -13.09 -5.26
C THR A 67 -6.17 -13.06 -5.95
N VAL A 68 -5.18 -13.80 -5.46
CA VAL A 68 -3.83 -13.85 -6.06
C VAL A 68 -3.88 -14.41 -7.49
N THR A 69 -4.67 -15.46 -7.71
CA THR A 69 -4.90 -16.02 -9.06
C THR A 69 -5.58 -15.01 -9.98
N ILE A 70 -6.60 -14.30 -9.48
CA ILE A 70 -7.27 -13.24 -10.25
C ILE A 70 -6.30 -12.11 -10.60
N LEU A 71 -5.45 -11.70 -9.66
CA LEU A 71 -4.43 -10.68 -9.88
C LEU A 71 -3.54 -11.04 -11.06
N TYR A 72 -3.00 -12.26 -11.07
CA TYR A 72 -2.16 -12.73 -12.18
C TYR A 72 -2.88 -12.62 -13.52
N HIS A 73 -4.12 -13.12 -13.63
CA HIS A 73 -4.85 -13.11 -14.90
C HIS A 73 -5.18 -11.69 -15.39
N VAL A 74 -5.55 -10.79 -14.49
CA VAL A 74 -5.87 -9.41 -14.84
C VAL A 74 -4.61 -8.64 -15.25
N LEU A 75 -3.53 -8.75 -14.47
CA LEU A 75 -2.28 -8.04 -14.75
C LEU A 75 -1.60 -8.55 -16.03
N ARG A 76 -1.71 -9.85 -16.30
CA ARG A 76 -1.18 -10.47 -17.53
C ARG A 76 -1.75 -9.82 -18.79
N GLN A 77 -3.01 -9.40 -18.75
CA GLN A 77 -3.75 -8.86 -19.90
C GLN A 77 -4.12 -7.38 -19.72
N PHE A 78 -3.42 -6.67 -18.82
CA PHE A 78 -3.77 -5.30 -18.46
C PHE A 78 -3.83 -4.38 -19.70
N ASN A 79 -4.89 -3.62 -19.86
CA ASN A 79 -5.09 -2.70 -20.96
C ASN A 79 -5.27 -1.26 -20.42
N PRO A 80 -4.25 -0.39 -20.56
CA PRO A 80 -4.32 0.99 -20.10
C PRO A 80 -5.19 1.89 -20.99
N ASN A 81 -5.57 1.44 -22.19
CA ASN A 81 -6.34 2.23 -23.15
C ASN A 81 -7.86 2.17 -22.91
N LEU A 82 -8.29 1.54 -21.81
CA LEU A 82 -9.69 1.48 -21.44
C LEU A 82 -10.11 2.78 -20.74
N GLY A 83 -11.24 3.35 -21.13
CA GLY A 83 -11.81 4.50 -20.43
C GLY A 83 -12.17 4.19 -18.98
N LEU A 84 -12.12 5.19 -18.09
CA LEU A 84 -12.34 5.03 -16.63
C LEU A 84 -13.66 4.34 -16.25
N MET A 85 -14.72 4.58 -17.03
CA MET A 85 -16.06 4.00 -16.81
C MET A 85 -16.21 2.59 -17.38
N ASN A 86 -15.20 2.07 -18.09
CA ASN A 86 -15.23 0.72 -18.62
C ASN A 86 -15.22 -0.31 -17.47
N PRO A 87 -16.12 -1.33 -17.47
CA PRO A 87 -16.16 -2.35 -16.41
C PRO A 87 -14.84 -3.11 -16.23
N ASN A 88 -14.11 -3.38 -17.33
CA ASN A 88 -12.79 -4.01 -17.26
C ASN A 88 -11.75 -3.06 -16.67
N MET A 89 -11.84 -1.76 -16.93
CA MET A 89 -10.96 -0.78 -16.26
C MET A 89 -11.24 -0.73 -14.76
N LYS A 90 -12.51 -0.76 -14.35
CA LYS A 90 -12.90 -0.89 -12.94
C LYS A 90 -12.32 -2.16 -12.31
N ARG A 91 -12.40 -3.31 -13.00
CA ARG A 91 -11.77 -4.57 -12.54
C ARG A 91 -10.25 -4.45 -12.41
N GLN A 92 -9.58 -3.87 -13.40
CA GLN A 92 -8.13 -3.62 -13.36
C GLN A 92 -7.71 -2.74 -12.19
N ARG A 93 -8.47 -1.68 -11.89
CA ARG A 93 -8.19 -0.81 -10.74
C ARG A 93 -8.41 -1.49 -9.40
N LYS A 94 -9.47 -2.31 -9.26
CA LYS A 94 -9.66 -3.17 -8.07
C LYS A 94 -8.45 -4.08 -7.84
N THR A 95 -7.97 -4.70 -8.92
CA THR A 95 -6.75 -5.53 -8.91
C THR A 95 -5.52 -4.71 -8.49
N LEU A 96 -5.32 -3.49 -8.98
CA LEU A 96 -4.20 -2.65 -8.55
C LEU A 96 -4.28 -2.28 -7.05
N VAL A 97 -5.48 -1.98 -6.53
CA VAL A 97 -5.70 -1.73 -5.09
C VAL A 97 -5.37 -2.99 -4.27
N GLN A 98 -5.88 -4.15 -4.68
CA GLN A 98 -5.60 -5.43 -4.01
C GLN A 98 -4.11 -5.76 -4.03
N LEU A 99 -3.43 -5.50 -5.15
CA LEU A 99 -2.00 -5.69 -5.29
C LEU A 99 -1.21 -4.78 -4.33
N ALA A 100 -1.55 -3.50 -4.27
CA ALA A 100 -0.93 -2.55 -3.34
C ALA A 100 -1.14 -2.96 -1.88
N VAL A 101 -2.35 -3.38 -1.50
CA VAL A 101 -2.62 -3.85 -0.13
C VAL A 101 -1.81 -5.11 0.21
N LEU A 102 -1.77 -6.09 -0.69
CA LEU A 102 -1.09 -7.37 -0.44
C LEU A 102 0.43 -7.26 -0.36
N PHE A 103 1.05 -6.39 -1.16
CA PHE A 103 2.51 -6.36 -1.30
C PHE A 103 3.15 -5.08 -0.77
N CYS A 104 2.41 -3.99 -0.63
CA CYS A 104 2.93 -2.72 -0.12
C CYS A 104 2.43 -2.49 1.31
N GLU A 105 1.12 -2.48 1.54
CA GLU A 105 0.57 -2.17 2.86
C GLU A 105 0.86 -3.29 3.87
N ALA A 106 0.87 -4.55 3.44
CA ALA A 106 1.31 -5.68 4.26
C ALA A 106 2.79 -5.58 4.71
N VAL A 107 3.64 -4.85 3.98
CA VAL A 107 5.03 -4.61 4.42
C VAL A 107 5.07 -3.45 5.41
N ARG A 108 4.22 -2.44 5.23
CA ARG A 108 4.17 -1.24 6.08
C ARG A 108 3.54 -1.49 7.44
N PHE A 109 2.55 -2.37 7.53
CA PHE A 109 1.80 -2.65 8.75
C PHE A 109 1.87 -4.12 9.15
N SER A 110 2.54 -4.40 10.27
CA SER A 110 2.76 -5.76 10.76
C SER A 110 1.45 -6.51 11.06
N GLN A 111 0.46 -5.82 11.65
CA GLN A 111 -0.86 -6.40 11.91
C GLN A 111 -1.66 -6.67 10.62
N MET A 112 -1.53 -5.81 9.61
CA MET A 112 -2.15 -6.06 8.30
C MET A 112 -1.55 -7.30 7.63
N ARG A 113 -0.23 -7.48 7.71
CA ARG A 113 0.45 -8.68 7.23
C ARG A 113 -0.08 -9.94 7.88
N ALA A 114 -0.15 -9.95 9.21
CA ALA A 114 -0.65 -11.09 9.97
C ALA A 114 -2.09 -11.42 9.56
N ARG A 115 -2.95 -10.41 9.45
CA ARG A 115 -4.34 -10.61 9.03
C ARG A 115 -4.46 -11.13 7.61
N LEU A 116 -3.70 -10.59 6.67
CA LEU A 116 -3.70 -11.07 5.28
C LEU A 116 -3.15 -12.50 5.19
N GLN A 117 -2.17 -12.85 6.01
CA GLN A 117 -1.66 -14.22 6.09
C GLN A 117 -2.73 -15.20 6.57
N GLU A 118 -3.43 -14.90 7.68
CA GLU A 118 -4.55 -15.70 8.17
C GLU A 118 -5.61 -15.91 7.08
N ILE A 119 -5.99 -14.82 6.40
CA ILE A 119 -6.98 -14.86 5.30
C ILE A 119 -6.52 -15.78 4.16
N MET A 120 -5.23 -15.79 3.83
CA MET A 120 -4.68 -16.65 2.78
C MET A 120 -4.67 -18.12 3.20
N GLU A 121 -4.34 -18.40 4.46
CA GLU A 121 -4.29 -19.75 5.05
C GLU A 121 -5.69 -20.37 5.19
N ASP A 122 -6.70 -19.58 5.56
CA ASP A 122 -8.10 -20.01 5.66
C ASP A 122 -8.71 -20.38 4.29
N GLY A 123 -8.10 -19.92 3.19
CA GLY A 123 -8.54 -20.18 1.81
C GLY A 123 -9.84 -19.47 1.38
N GLN A 124 -10.52 -18.79 2.30
CA GLN A 124 -11.72 -18.00 2.01
C GLN A 124 -11.37 -16.62 1.46
N SER A 125 -12.33 -16.01 0.74
CA SER A 125 -12.22 -14.61 0.32
C SER A 125 -13.04 -13.72 1.24
N VAL A 126 -12.37 -12.89 2.05
CA VAL A 126 -13.01 -12.04 3.06
C VAL A 126 -12.55 -10.60 2.94
N GLN A 127 -13.37 -9.67 3.43
CA GLN A 127 -13.02 -8.25 3.47
C GLN A 127 -12.03 -7.98 4.62
N LEU A 128 -11.20 -6.95 4.43
CA LEU A 128 -10.43 -6.40 5.55
C LEU A 128 -11.35 -5.61 6.47
N PRO A 129 -11.11 -5.63 7.80
CA PRO A 129 -11.79 -4.76 8.73
C PRO A 129 -11.65 -3.28 8.34
N GLU A 130 -12.70 -2.49 8.58
CA GLU A 130 -12.74 -1.07 8.19
C GLU A 130 -11.59 -0.25 8.78
N HIS A 131 -11.23 -0.48 10.05
CA HIS A 131 -10.14 0.22 10.72
C HIS A 131 -8.78 0.04 10.01
N MET A 132 -8.55 -1.10 9.36
CA MET A 132 -7.30 -1.35 8.63
C MET A 132 -7.16 -0.44 7.39
N TRP A 133 -8.28 -0.01 6.80
CA TRP A 133 -8.26 0.97 5.70
C TRP A 133 -7.90 2.37 6.18
N GLN A 134 -8.23 2.71 7.43
CA GLN A 134 -7.84 3.98 8.04
C GLN A 134 -6.33 4.04 8.28
N TRP A 135 -5.72 2.91 8.65
CA TRP A 135 -4.27 2.81 8.84
C TRP A 135 -3.50 3.20 7.58
N ILE A 136 -3.92 2.70 6.41
CA ILE A 136 -3.30 2.98 5.10
C ILE A 136 -3.18 4.48 4.85
N GLN A 137 -4.19 5.27 5.26
CA GLN A 137 -4.19 6.72 5.06
C GLN A 137 -3.26 7.48 6.01
N LYS A 138 -2.85 6.85 7.12
CA LYS A 138 -2.08 7.47 8.20
C LYS A 138 -0.69 6.86 8.40
N TRP A 139 -0.19 6.10 7.41
CA TRP A 139 1.17 5.54 7.48
C TRP A 139 2.25 6.61 7.75
N SER A 140 2.16 7.76 7.06
CA SER A 140 3.08 8.88 7.27
C SER A 140 2.98 9.44 8.69
N THR A 141 1.78 9.55 9.26
CA THR A 141 1.58 10.05 10.62
C THR A 141 2.20 9.11 11.64
N ALA A 142 1.92 7.80 11.54
CA ALA A 142 2.52 6.79 12.42
C ALA A 142 4.05 6.74 12.28
N SER A 143 4.57 6.89 11.05
CA SER A 143 6.02 6.95 10.80
C SER A 143 6.65 8.20 11.43
N SER A 144 6.02 9.37 11.32
CA SER A 144 6.47 10.61 11.96
C SER A 144 6.53 10.46 13.48
N PHE A 145 5.48 9.88 14.09
CA PHE A 145 5.46 9.61 15.54
C PHE A 145 6.61 8.68 15.94
N ALA A 146 6.84 7.60 15.19
CA ALA A 146 7.95 6.69 15.46
C ALA A 146 9.32 7.37 15.41
N LEU A 147 9.58 8.19 14.38
CA LEU A 147 10.83 8.94 14.24
C LEU A 147 10.98 10.04 15.31
N PHE A 148 9.88 10.64 15.76
CA PHE A 148 9.88 11.61 16.84
C PHE A 148 10.20 10.95 18.19
N SER A 149 9.50 9.86 18.52
CA SER A 149 9.73 9.08 19.75
C SER A 149 11.17 8.55 19.81
N LYS A 150 11.73 8.11 18.67
CA LYS A 150 13.13 7.68 18.60
C LYS A 150 14.11 8.81 18.92
N ARG A 151 13.93 9.99 18.36
CA ARG A 151 14.80 11.15 18.64
C ARG A 151 14.75 11.59 20.10
N ARG A 152 13.58 11.50 20.74
CA ARG A 152 13.42 11.78 22.17
C ARG A 152 14.12 10.73 23.03
N GLU A 153 13.97 9.46 22.70
CA GLU A 153 14.69 8.37 23.36
C GLU A 153 16.22 8.59 23.28
N ASP A 154 16.73 8.95 22.11
CA ASP A 154 18.17 9.23 21.89
C ASP A 154 18.64 10.46 22.70
N ALA A 155 17.73 11.39 23.01
CA ALA A 155 17.97 12.54 23.88
C ALA A 155 17.76 12.23 25.38
N GLY A 156 17.43 10.98 25.74
CA GLY A 156 17.19 10.54 27.12
C GLY A 156 15.78 10.81 27.65
N VAL A 157 14.84 11.19 26.78
CA VAL A 157 13.44 11.47 27.14
C VAL A 157 12.56 10.26 26.80
N MET A 158 12.13 9.55 27.83
CA MET A 158 11.34 8.32 27.71
C MET A 158 9.83 8.56 27.67
N ASP A 159 9.36 9.73 28.11
CA ASP A 159 7.95 10.08 28.08
C ASP A 159 7.49 10.46 26.67
N ASP A 160 6.33 9.94 26.27
CA ASP A 160 5.64 10.28 25.04
C ASP A 160 5.11 11.71 25.09
N ASP A 161 5.23 12.43 23.97
CA ASP A 161 4.66 13.77 23.85
C ASP A 161 3.15 13.67 23.62
N PRO A 162 2.30 14.28 24.48
CA PRO A 162 0.86 14.16 24.38
C PRO A 162 0.29 14.63 23.03
N LEU A 163 0.87 15.65 22.42
CA LEU A 163 0.39 16.19 21.14
C LEU A 163 0.70 15.25 19.97
N GLU A 164 1.88 14.64 20.01
CA GLU A 164 2.28 13.66 19.01
C GLU A 164 1.51 12.34 19.20
N LEU A 165 1.16 11.97 20.44
CA LEU A 165 0.33 10.81 20.74
C LEU A 165 -1.11 11.00 20.23
N GLU A 166 -1.73 12.16 20.46
CA GLU A 166 -3.08 12.50 19.97
C GLU A 166 -3.20 12.29 18.44
N ALA A 167 -2.13 12.58 17.69
CA ALA A 167 -2.12 12.40 16.24
C ALA A 167 -2.28 10.94 15.79
N VAL A 168 -1.91 9.97 16.65
CA VAL A 168 -1.92 8.53 16.37
C VAL A 168 -2.94 7.74 17.19
N GLU A 169 -3.59 8.32 18.20
CA GLU A 169 -4.59 7.64 19.05
C GLU A 169 -5.68 6.93 18.25
N SER A 170 -6.19 7.59 17.20
CA SER A 170 -7.20 7.01 16.29
C SER A 170 -6.77 5.72 15.57
N LEU A 171 -5.47 5.39 15.59
CA LEU A 171 -4.92 4.14 15.06
C LEU A 171 -4.90 3.01 16.09
N GLY A 172 -5.32 3.27 17.33
CA GLY A 172 -5.17 2.35 18.45
C GLY A 172 -3.78 2.39 19.09
N ILE A 173 -2.97 3.41 18.79
CA ILE A 173 -1.63 3.60 19.37
C ILE A 173 -1.78 4.46 20.61
N SER A 174 -1.44 3.89 21.77
CA SER A 174 -1.51 4.55 23.08
C SER A 174 -0.14 4.85 23.66
N SER A 175 0.93 4.29 23.07
CA SER A 175 2.32 4.57 23.46
C SER A 175 3.30 4.27 22.33
N ARG A 176 4.55 4.71 22.47
CA ARG A 176 5.64 4.32 21.54
C ARG A 176 5.85 2.81 21.43
N SER A 177 5.51 2.04 22.46
CA SER A 177 5.71 0.58 22.48
C SER A 177 4.80 -0.13 21.47
N ASP A 178 3.60 0.42 21.24
CA ASP A 178 2.62 -0.18 20.31
C ASP A 178 3.12 -0.12 18.85
N LEU A 179 4.04 0.81 18.53
CA LEU A 179 4.61 0.95 17.19
C LEU A 179 5.36 -0.30 16.72
N VAL A 180 5.97 -1.04 17.65
CA VAL A 180 6.77 -2.25 17.32
C VAL A 180 5.88 -3.33 16.70
N GLU A 181 4.67 -3.48 17.21
CA GLU A 181 3.70 -4.46 16.70
C GLU A 181 2.85 -3.89 15.57
N PHE A 182 2.74 -2.56 15.47
CA PHE A 182 1.93 -1.88 14.47
C PHE A 182 2.67 -1.69 13.12
N LEU A 183 3.86 -1.09 13.13
CA LEU A 183 4.63 -0.76 11.91
C LEU A 183 5.56 -1.92 11.53
N GLY A 184 5.52 -2.31 10.26
CA GLY A 184 6.52 -3.18 9.63
C GLY A 184 7.62 -2.39 8.92
N LEU A 185 7.31 -1.16 8.47
CA LEU A 185 8.26 -0.25 7.84
C LEU A 185 7.95 1.20 8.24
N ILE A 186 9.00 1.98 8.50
CA ILE A 186 8.91 3.42 8.82
C ILE A 186 9.29 4.23 7.58
N LEU A 187 8.44 5.18 7.19
CA LEU A 187 8.75 6.13 6.14
C LEU A 187 9.80 7.15 6.62
N HIS A 188 11.01 7.08 6.05
CA HIS A 188 12.15 7.91 6.46
C HIS A 188 11.94 9.43 6.23
N THR A 189 11.14 9.80 5.23
CA THR A 189 10.85 11.22 4.89
C THR A 189 9.64 11.79 5.61
N ALA A 190 9.01 11.02 6.51
CA ALA A 190 7.87 11.51 7.27
C ALA A 190 8.30 12.78 8.05
N HIS A 191 7.61 13.90 7.80
CA HIS A 191 8.03 15.20 8.30
C HIS A 191 8.22 15.16 9.81
N VAL A 192 9.48 15.25 10.20
CA VAL A 192 9.88 15.74 11.50
C VAL A 192 9.55 17.23 11.50
N ARG A 193 8.50 17.65 12.20
CA ARG A 193 8.37 19.08 12.54
C ARG A 193 9.65 19.45 13.30
N ARG A 194 10.43 20.37 12.73
CA ARG A 194 11.54 21.00 13.43
C ARG A 194 10.91 21.93 14.46
N GLU A 195 11.18 21.65 15.73
CA GLU A 195 10.98 22.60 16.82
C GLU A 195 11.90 23.82 16.63
#